data_AF-A0A9R0DZ69-F1
#
_entry.id   AF-A0A9R0DZ69-F1
#
_cell.length_a   1.000
_cell.length_b   1.000
_cell.length_c   1.000
_cell.angle_alpha   90.00
_cell.angle_beta   90.00
_cell.angle_gamma   90.00
#
_symmetry.space_group_name_H-M   'P 1'
#
loop_
_entity.id
_entity.type
_entity.pdbx_description
1 polymer ?
#
loop_
_entity_poly.entity_id
_entity_poly.type
_entity_poly.pdbx_seq_one_letter_code
_entity_poly.pdbx_strand_id
1 'polypeptide(L)'
;MHAKINFTYELENERTLPFLDVKILVRADGSLGHSVYRKSTHTDRYLQADSHHHPRQLNSVVTSLTNRAYDLCDEEHLQEELTHVMKVLRSNGYRIAKHKKKPTNRHRRCEVERQPAFMPYVKGVTDKVANILHKYAIKTVFTPFRKVSQTLRSPKDSFPLERPGVYKVDCSCGKSYIGQTKRTVACRISEHIRAVKNNDAQKSAIAQHILEAGSSHWIELHNPQVISTERHYIPRLVREAIEITKYKNFNREDGFQLSRAWNPVVQLCKTRKSAKKEKVRERTQ
;
A
#
# COMPACT_ATOMS: atom_id res chain seq x y z
N MET A 1 26.67 3.21 -29.32
CA MET A 1 26.17 3.66 -28.00
C MET A 1 25.80 5.14 -28.08
N HIS A 2 24.73 5.57 -27.42
CA HIS A 2 24.29 6.97 -27.43
C HIS A 2 25.21 7.82 -26.55
N ALA A 3 25.65 9.01 -27.01
CA ALA A 3 26.62 9.90 -26.34
C ALA A 3 26.20 10.46 -24.96
N LYS A 4 25.04 10.04 -24.44
CA LYS A 4 24.53 10.43 -23.10
C LYS A 4 24.55 9.27 -22.10
N ILE A 5 25.00 8.09 -22.54
CA ILE A 5 25.13 6.92 -21.68
C ILE A 5 26.57 6.90 -21.17
N ASN A 6 26.76 7.31 -19.92
CA ASN A 6 28.02 7.21 -19.22
C ASN A 6 27.97 5.98 -18.31
N PHE A 7 28.92 5.06 -18.50
CA PHE A 7 29.08 3.93 -17.60
C PHE A 7 29.92 4.38 -16.40
N THR A 8 29.47 4.01 -15.22
CA THR A 8 30.25 4.12 -13.99
C THR A 8 30.89 2.77 -13.71
N TYR A 9 32.17 2.76 -13.40
CA TYR A 9 32.89 1.58 -12.94
C TYR A 9 33.60 1.93 -11.63
N GLU A 10 33.77 0.93 -10.77
CA GLU A 10 34.51 1.07 -9.52
C GLU A 10 35.94 0.61 -9.78
N LEU A 11 36.91 1.44 -9.38
CA LEU A 11 38.33 1.12 -9.46
C LEU A 11 38.78 0.54 -8.13
N GLU A 12 39.65 -0.46 -8.21
CA GLU A 12 40.36 -0.98 -7.05
C GLU A 12 41.18 0.14 -6.40
N ASN A 13 41.06 0.26 -5.08
CA ASN A 13 41.82 1.22 -4.28
C ASN A 13 42.44 0.50 -3.08
N GLU A 14 43.73 0.66 -2.86
CA GLU A 14 44.47 0.01 -1.76
C GLU A 14 44.30 -1.52 -1.73
N ARG A 15 44.29 -2.17 -2.89
CA ARG A 15 43.98 -3.60 -3.05
C ARG A 15 42.58 -4.02 -2.58
N THR A 16 41.66 -3.05 -2.48
CA THR A 16 40.29 -3.30 -2.08
C THR A 16 39.30 -2.86 -3.14
N LEU A 17 38.25 -3.65 -3.32
CA LEU A 17 37.17 -3.35 -4.25
C LEU A 17 35.83 -3.62 -3.54
N PRO A 18 34.94 -2.62 -3.43
CA PRO A 18 33.58 -2.87 -3.00
C PRO A 18 32.80 -3.64 -4.08
N PHE A 19 31.99 -4.59 -3.67
CA PHE A 19 31.01 -5.25 -4.52
C PHE A 19 29.75 -5.56 -3.72
N LEU A 20 28.67 -4.85 -4.01
CA LEU A 20 27.42 -4.92 -3.25
C LEU A 20 27.65 -4.67 -1.74
N ASP A 21 27.42 -5.70 -0.94
CA ASP A 21 27.51 -5.70 0.51
C ASP A 21 28.86 -6.24 1.04
N VAL A 22 29.78 -6.58 0.15
CA VAL A 22 31.09 -7.19 0.43
C VAL A 22 32.21 -6.24 0.01
N LYS A 23 33.25 -6.15 0.84
CA LYS A 23 34.52 -5.51 0.53
C LYS A 23 35.52 -6.63 0.27
N ILE A 24 35.97 -6.71 -0.98
CA ILE A 24 36.94 -7.69 -1.45
C ILE A 24 38.33 -7.08 -1.24
N LEU A 25 39.23 -7.82 -0.62
CA LEU A 25 40.64 -7.47 -0.41
C LEU A 25 41.51 -8.45 -1.19
N VAL A 26 42.41 -7.98 -2.03
CA VAL A 26 43.42 -8.84 -2.68
C VAL A 26 44.63 -8.97 -1.76
N ARG A 27 44.81 -10.14 -1.15
CA ARG A 27 45.93 -10.43 -0.25
C ARG A 27 47.25 -10.49 -1.02
N ALA A 28 48.38 -10.43 -0.30
CA ALA A 28 49.70 -10.42 -0.91
C ALA A 28 50.05 -11.71 -1.67
N ASP A 29 49.44 -12.83 -1.29
CA ASP A 29 49.55 -14.13 -1.96
C ASP A 29 48.61 -14.28 -3.17
N GLY A 30 47.81 -13.25 -3.49
CA GLY A 30 46.82 -13.26 -4.56
C GLY A 30 45.47 -13.88 -4.17
N SER A 31 45.29 -14.35 -2.94
CA SER A 31 44.00 -14.82 -2.44
C SER A 31 43.04 -13.65 -2.17
N LEU A 32 41.73 -13.93 -2.14
CA LEU A 32 40.71 -12.92 -1.87
C LEU A 32 40.26 -12.99 -0.41
N GLY A 33 40.27 -11.83 0.23
CA GLY A 33 39.71 -11.56 1.55
C GLY A 33 38.34 -10.92 1.46
N HIS A 34 37.45 -11.24 2.40
CA HIS A 34 36.06 -10.80 2.39
C HIS A 34 35.70 -10.17 3.74
N SER A 35 35.09 -8.99 3.67
CA SER A 35 34.53 -8.31 4.83
C SER A 35 33.26 -7.57 4.44
N VAL A 36 32.49 -7.11 5.43
CA VAL A 36 31.25 -6.38 5.17
C VAL A 36 31.55 -4.95 4.68
N TYR A 37 31.07 -4.61 3.48
CA TYR A 37 31.14 -3.25 2.95
C TYR A 37 29.97 -2.39 3.42
N ARG A 38 30.27 -1.16 3.83
CA ARG A 38 29.30 -0.10 4.13
C ARG A 38 29.70 1.16 3.38
N LYS A 39 28.75 1.77 2.67
CA LYS A 39 28.96 3.06 2.00
C LYS A 39 29.27 4.16 3.03
N SER A 40 29.98 5.21 2.63
CA SER A 40 30.27 6.37 3.48
C SER A 40 29.01 7.07 4.02
N THR A 41 27.87 6.90 3.36
CA THR A 41 26.56 7.43 3.76
C THR A 41 25.78 6.48 4.68
N HIS A 42 26.32 5.32 5.04
CA HIS A 42 25.67 4.38 5.95
C HIS A 42 25.56 4.98 7.36
N THR A 43 24.35 4.98 7.93
CA THR A 43 24.09 5.66 9.21
C THR A 43 23.91 4.72 10.39
N ASP A 44 24.04 3.41 10.19
CA ASP A 44 23.79 2.38 11.22
C ASP A 44 22.42 2.49 11.90
N ARG A 45 21.44 3.10 11.23
CA ARG A 45 20.07 3.25 11.72
C ARG A 45 19.23 2.08 11.25
N TYR A 46 18.79 1.28 12.21
CA TYR A 46 17.89 0.14 12.01
C TYR A 46 16.56 0.40 12.71
N LEU A 47 15.67 -0.59 12.65
CA LEU A 47 14.40 -0.55 13.37
C LEU A 47 14.68 -0.39 14.88
N GLN A 48 14.16 0.66 15.51
CA GLN A 48 14.36 0.90 16.94
C GLN A 48 13.68 -0.18 17.78
N ALA A 49 14.33 -0.62 18.86
CA ALA A 49 13.80 -1.68 19.72
C ALA A 49 12.50 -1.32 20.46
N ASP A 50 12.23 -0.02 20.65
CA ASP A 50 11.05 0.53 21.31
C ASP A 50 9.89 0.86 20.35
N SER A 51 10.07 0.65 19.04
CA SER A 51 9.13 1.03 17.97
C SER A 51 7.81 0.25 17.96
N HIS A 52 7.49 -0.49 19.03
CA HIS A 52 6.28 -1.29 19.21
C HIS A 52 6.01 -2.24 18.03
N HIS A 53 7.08 -2.86 17.50
CA HIS A 53 6.96 -3.94 16.51
C HIS A 53 6.91 -5.29 17.21
N HIS A 54 6.31 -6.29 16.54
CA HIS A 54 6.24 -7.64 17.09
C HIS A 54 7.67 -8.20 17.32
N PRO A 55 7.95 -8.92 18.42
CA PRO A 55 9.30 -9.39 18.75
C PRO A 55 10.01 -10.16 17.62
N ARG A 56 9.25 -10.90 16.80
CA ARG A 56 9.79 -11.57 15.59
C ARG A 56 10.45 -10.60 14.61
N GLN A 57 9.88 -9.42 14.39
CA GLN A 57 10.41 -8.40 13.48
C GLN A 57 11.64 -7.70 14.07
N LEU A 58 11.62 -7.44 15.38
CA LEU A 58 12.80 -6.93 16.09
C LEU A 58 13.95 -7.95 16.04
N ASN A 59 13.67 -9.22 16.33
CA ASN A 59 14.67 -10.29 16.29
C ASN A 59 15.23 -10.52 14.87
N SER A 60 14.42 -10.32 13.82
CA SER A 60 14.93 -10.48 12.45
C SER A 60 16.02 -9.48 12.10
N VAL A 61 16.02 -8.28 12.69
CA VAL A 61 17.11 -7.30 12.49
C VAL A 61 18.42 -7.84 13.06
N VAL A 62 18.38 -8.33 14.30
CA VAL A 62 19.54 -8.95 14.97
C VAL A 62 20.04 -10.13 14.14
N THR A 63 19.14 -11.06 13.79
CA THR A 63 19.49 -12.24 12.98
C THR A 63 20.07 -11.85 11.63
N SER A 64 19.50 -10.86 10.92
CA SER A 64 20.02 -10.46 9.61
C SER A 64 21.43 -9.88 9.67
N LEU A 65 21.73 -9.07 10.69
CA LEU A 65 23.06 -8.47 10.83
C LEU A 65 24.09 -9.49 11.26
N THR A 66 23.72 -10.38 12.19
CA THR A 66 24.61 -11.45 12.63
C THR A 66 24.88 -12.46 11.52
N ASN A 67 23.86 -12.90 10.79
CA ASN A 67 24.05 -13.81 9.67
C ASN A 67 24.91 -13.18 8.58
N ARG A 68 24.65 -11.91 8.23
CA ARG A 68 25.50 -11.17 7.28
C ARG A 68 26.98 -11.18 7.66
N ALA A 69 27.30 -11.03 8.95
CA ALA A 69 28.68 -11.10 9.41
C ALA A 69 29.29 -12.49 9.16
N TYR A 70 28.57 -13.56 9.51
CA TYR A 70 29.05 -14.94 9.32
C TYR A 70 29.12 -15.36 7.84
N ASP A 71 28.19 -14.88 7.02
CA ASP A 71 28.08 -15.28 5.62
C ASP A 71 29.10 -14.54 4.73
N LEU A 72 29.53 -13.33 5.11
CA LEU A 72 30.36 -12.46 4.27
C LEU A 72 31.79 -12.21 4.77
N CYS A 73 32.07 -12.37 6.07
CA CYS A 73 33.41 -12.12 6.60
C CYS A 73 34.24 -13.39 6.67
N ASP A 74 35.52 -13.26 6.31
CA ASP A 74 36.53 -14.24 6.66
C ASP A 74 36.82 -14.23 8.18
N GLU A 75 37.42 -15.31 8.69
CA GLU A 75 37.69 -15.47 10.13
C GLU A 75 38.47 -14.29 10.73
N GLU A 76 39.38 -13.69 9.96
CA GLU A 76 40.19 -12.54 10.37
C GLU A 76 39.37 -11.26 10.63
N HIS A 77 38.26 -11.08 9.90
CA HIS A 77 37.42 -9.88 9.98
C HIS A 77 36.10 -10.11 10.72
N LEU A 78 35.75 -11.37 10.99
CA LEU A 78 34.48 -11.74 11.61
C LEU A 78 34.32 -11.13 13.02
N GLN A 79 35.35 -11.18 13.85
CA GLN A 79 35.25 -10.71 15.23
C GLN A 79 35.09 -9.19 15.32
N GLU A 80 35.76 -8.44 14.44
CA GLU A 80 35.61 -7.00 14.32
C GLU A 80 34.18 -6.64 13.88
N GLU A 81 33.68 -7.33 12.85
CA GLU A 81 32.33 -7.13 12.33
C GLU A 81 31.26 -7.45 13.38
N LEU A 82 31.39 -8.55 14.12
CA LEU A 82 30.48 -8.88 15.23
C LEU A 82 30.50 -7.81 16.32
N THR A 83 31.68 -7.26 16.63
CA THR A 83 31.82 -6.17 17.60
C THR A 83 31.11 -4.91 17.12
N HIS A 84 31.25 -4.58 15.84
CA HIS A 84 30.51 -3.49 15.21
C HIS A 84 28.99 -3.73 15.27
N VAL A 85 28.51 -4.91 14.87
CA VAL A 85 27.08 -5.27 14.94
C VAL A 85 26.53 -5.14 16.36
N MET A 86 27.28 -5.57 17.38
CA MET A 86 26.86 -5.40 18.78
C MET A 86 26.75 -3.93 19.19
N LYS A 87 27.70 -3.07 18.77
CA LYS A 87 27.66 -1.63 19.03
C LYS A 87 26.44 -0.99 18.39
N VAL A 88 26.16 -1.34 17.12
CA VAL A 88 25.02 -0.85 16.35
C VAL A 88 23.69 -1.30 16.96
N LEU A 89 23.57 -2.57 17.36
CA LEU A 89 22.35 -3.06 17.99
C LEU A 89 22.08 -2.33 19.32
N ARG A 90 23.12 -2.07 20.12
CA ARG A 90 22.98 -1.28 21.35
C ARG A 90 22.55 0.16 21.08
N SER A 91 23.11 0.83 20.07
CA SER A 91 22.72 2.20 19.72
C SER A 91 21.28 2.30 19.20
N ASN A 92 20.74 1.21 18.64
CA ASN A 92 19.33 1.10 18.24
C ASN A 92 18.40 0.54 19.36
N GLY A 93 18.88 0.50 20.61
CA GLY A 93 18.09 0.15 21.80
C GLY A 93 17.90 -1.35 22.05
N TYR A 94 18.56 -2.23 21.29
CA TYR A 94 18.42 -3.67 21.47
C TYR A 94 19.15 -4.15 22.73
N ARG A 95 18.44 -4.94 23.54
CA ARG A 95 19.02 -5.64 24.69
C ARG A 95 19.58 -6.98 24.22
N ILE A 96 20.90 -7.04 24.06
CA ILE A 96 21.62 -8.27 23.69
C ILE A 96 21.75 -9.14 24.93
N ALA A 97 20.69 -9.87 25.29
CA ALA A 97 20.76 -10.89 26.33
C ALA A 97 21.28 -12.21 25.75
N LYS A 98 22.14 -12.91 26.49
CA LYS A 98 22.55 -14.29 26.17
C LYS A 98 21.28 -15.13 26.00
N HIS A 99 21.20 -15.87 24.88
CA HIS A 99 20.05 -16.68 24.49
C HIS A 99 19.33 -17.36 25.67
N LYS A 100 18.07 -16.99 25.92
CA LYS A 100 17.16 -17.89 26.64
C LYS A 100 16.79 -19.02 25.67
N LYS A 101 16.94 -20.26 26.14
CA LYS A 101 16.62 -21.49 25.37
C LYS A 101 15.29 -21.32 24.63
N LYS A 102 15.27 -21.65 23.34
CA LYS A 102 14.03 -21.68 22.55
C LYS A 102 13.03 -22.58 23.29
N PRO A 103 11.77 -22.16 23.52
CA PRO A 103 10.74 -23.11 23.86
C PRO A 103 10.67 -24.13 22.72
N THR A 104 10.73 -25.41 23.05
CA THR A 104 10.58 -26.51 22.10
C THR A 104 9.24 -26.34 21.41
N ASN A 105 9.26 -25.88 20.16
CA ASN A 105 8.06 -25.64 19.39
C ASN A 105 7.47 -27.00 18.99
N ARG A 106 6.55 -27.53 19.80
CA ARG A 106 5.69 -28.63 19.39
C ARG A 106 4.77 -28.09 18.30
N HIS A 107 5.25 -28.10 17.06
CA HIS A 107 4.41 -27.83 15.91
C HIS A 107 3.32 -28.90 15.85
N ARG A 108 2.10 -28.56 16.26
CA ARG A 108 0.93 -29.27 15.76
C ARG A 108 0.92 -29.07 14.24
N ARG A 109 1.04 -30.15 13.48
CA ARG A 109 0.77 -30.12 12.04
C ARG A 109 -0.67 -29.63 11.88
N CYS A 110 -0.86 -28.46 11.26
CA CYS A 110 -2.19 -28.03 10.85
C CYS A 110 -2.52 -28.75 9.56
N GLU A 111 -3.61 -29.50 9.58
CA GLU A 111 -4.08 -30.35 8.49
C GLU A 111 -4.91 -29.55 7.45
N VAL A 112 -5.28 -28.31 7.77
CA VAL A 112 -6.09 -27.44 6.91
C VAL A 112 -5.42 -26.07 6.75
N GLU A 113 -5.12 -25.70 5.51
CA GLU A 113 -4.61 -24.37 5.17
C GLU A 113 -5.75 -23.34 5.29
N ARG A 114 -5.63 -22.43 6.27
CA ARG A 114 -6.59 -21.33 6.47
C ARG A 114 -5.97 -20.00 6.09
N GLN A 115 -6.82 -19.06 5.66
CA GLN A 115 -6.40 -17.70 5.37
C GLN A 115 -5.81 -17.04 6.63
N PRO A 116 -4.64 -16.36 6.53
CA PRO A 116 -4.03 -15.72 7.67
C PRO A 116 -4.81 -14.48 8.12
N ALA A 117 -4.87 -14.26 9.43
CA ALA A 117 -5.43 -13.06 10.01
C ALA A 117 -4.36 -11.96 10.11
N PHE A 118 -4.59 -10.83 9.45
CA PHE A 118 -3.73 -9.65 9.53
C PHE A 118 -4.25 -8.69 10.60
N MET A 119 -3.39 -8.25 11.51
CA MET A 119 -3.77 -7.29 12.55
C MET A 119 -2.62 -6.38 12.98
N PRO A 120 -2.90 -5.15 13.45
CA PRO A 120 -1.88 -4.27 14.01
C PRO A 120 -1.24 -4.92 15.24
N TYR A 121 0.07 -4.82 15.42
CA TYR A 121 0.69 -5.26 16.66
C TYR A 121 0.37 -4.30 17.81
N VAL A 122 -0.22 -4.84 18.88
CA VAL A 122 -0.41 -4.16 20.17
C VAL A 122 0.05 -5.11 21.26
N LYS A 123 1.19 -4.81 21.86
CA LYS A 123 1.82 -5.63 22.89
C LYS A 123 0.84 -6.00 24.00
N GLY A 124 0.71 -7.30 24.28
CA GLY A 124 -0.16 -7.86 25.31
C GLY A 124 -1.62 -8.05 24.90
N VAL A 125 -2.12 -7.32 23.89
CA VAL A 125 -3.51 -7.44 23.39
C VAL A 125 -3.55 -8.39 22.20
N THR A 126 -2.87 -8.04 21.11
CA THR A 126 -2.90 -8.85 19.90
C THR A 126 -2.15 -10.17 20.06
N ASP A 127 -1.24 -10.25 21.04
CA ASP A 127 -0.61 -11.51 21.46
C ASP A 127 -1.65 -12.51 22.00
N LYS A 128 -2.59 -12.04 22.84
CA LYS A 128 -3.68 -12.89 23.38
C LYS A 128 -4.62 -13.34 22.28
N VAL A 129 -4.97 -12.43 21.36
CA VAL A 129 -5.81 -12.74 20.19
C VAL A 129 -5.12 -13.79 19.31
N ALA A 130 -3.83 -13.62 19.04
CA ALA A 130 -3.06 -14.58 18.26
C ALA A 130 -2.99 -15.96 18.92
N ASN A 131 -2.86 -16.03 20.25
CA ASN A 131 -2.91 -17.30 20.97
C ASN A 131 -4.26 -18.00 20.83
N ILE A 132 -5.38 -17.26 20.80
CA ILE A 132 -6.71 -17.82 20.55
C ILE A 132 -6.79 -18.34 19.11
N LEU A 133 -6.43 -17.50 18.12
CA LEU A 133 -6.49 -17.86 16.70
C LEU A 133 -5.61 -19.06 16.35
N HIS A 134 -4.45 -19.19 17.01
CA HIS A 134 -3.56 -20.33 16.85
C HIS A 134 -4.23 -21.65 17.24
N LYS A 135 -5.13 -21.68 18.24
CA LYS A 135 -5.91 -22.88 18.60
C LYS A 135 -6.82 -23.35 17.46
N TYR A 136 -7.25 -22.44 16.59
CA TYR A 136 -8.12 -22.69 15.45
C TYR A 136 -7.36 -22.84 14.13
N ALA A 137 -6.03 -23.07 14.17
CA ALA A 137 -5.19 -23.17 12.98
C ALA A 137 -5.17 -21.90 12.10
N ILE A 138 -5.49 -20.72 12.66
CA ILE A 138 -5.44 -19.45 11.94
C ILE A 138 -4.11 -18.78 12.22
N LYS A 139 -3.28 -18.65 11.18
CA LYS A 139 -1.99 -17.97 11.26
C LYS A 139 -2.21 -16.46 11.41
N THR A 140 -1.59 -15.85 12.41
CA THR A 140 -1.62 -14.39 12.59
C THR A 140 -0.39 -13.74 11.99
N VAL A 141 -0.60 -12.65 11.25
CA VAL A 141 0.45 -11.79 10.71
C VAL A 141 0.28 -10.39 11.28
N PHE A 142 1.31 -9.93 12.01
CA PHE A 142 1.28 -8.62 12.64
C PHE A 142 1.82 -7.54 11.71
N THR A 143 1.07 -6.45 11.59
CA THR A 143 1.43 -5.26 10.80
C THR A 143 1.60 -4.04 11.72
N PRO A 144 2.34 -3.00 11.30
CA PRO A 144 2.31 -1.73 12.01
C PRO A 144 0.95 -1.05 11.83
N PHE A 145 0.51 -0.31 12.85
CA PHE A 145 -0.79 0.40 12.81
C PHE A 145 -0.86 1.46 11.71
N ARG A 146 0.17 2.30 11.60
CA ARG A 146 0.33 3.29 10.52
C ARG A 146 1.76 3.29 10.02
N LYS A 147 1.92 3.41 8.70
CA LYS A 147 3.22 3.63 8.06
C LYS A 147 3.54 5.13 8.09
N VAL A 148 4.83 5.47 8.16
CA VAL A 148 5.28 6.87 8.08
C VAL A 148 4.74 7.55 6.81
N SER A 149 4.71 6.83 5.69
CA SER A 149 4.16 7.31 4.41
C SER A 149 2.66 7.65 4.44
N GLN A 150 1.91 7.15 5.42
CA GLN A 150 0.50 7.51 5.62
C GLN A 150 0.34 8.79 6.46
N THR A 151 1.38 9.18 7.19
CA THR A 151 1.42 10.40 8.00
C THR A 151 2.00 11.56 7.20
N LEU A 152 3.04 11.29 6.40
CA LEU A 152 3.64 12.26 5.53
C LEU A 152 2.76 12.51 4.30
N ARG A 153 2.73 13.77 3.83
CA ARG A 153 2.12 14.08 2.54
C ARG A 153 2.95 13.46 1.42
N SER A 154 2.28 13.04 0.35
CA SER A 154 2.97 12.68 -0.89
C SER A 154 3.83 13.86 -1.33
N PRO A 155 5.13 13.67 -1.62
CA PRO A 155 5.98 14.73 -2.15
C PRO A 155 5.60 15.11 -3.59
N LYS A 156 4.80 14.27 -4.26
CA LYS A 156 4.28 14.52 -5.61
C LYS A 156 2.90 15.16 -5.55
N ASP A 157 2.69 16.15 -6.39
CA ASP A 157 1.39 16.76 -6.63
C ASP A 157 0.37 15.74 -7.15
N SER A 158 -0.89 15.96 -6.79
CA SER A 158 -2.00 15.11 -7.19
C SER A 158 -2.84 15.84 -8.23
N PHE A 159 -2.80 15.39 -9.48
CA PHE A 159 -3.71 15.89 -10.49
C PHE A 159 -5.13 15.34 -10.25
N PRO A 160 -6.15 16.21 -10.17
CA PRO A 160 -7.54 15.76 -10.13
C PRO A 160 -7.81 15.01 -11.44
N LEU A 161 -8.39 13.81 -11.35
CA LEU A 161 -8.71 12.88 -12.48
C LEU A 161 -7.62 11.89 -12.92
N GLU A 162 -6.35 12.03 -12.51
CA GLU A 162 -5.29 11.06 -12.87
C GLU A 162 -5.27 9.79 -12.03
N ARG A 163 -6.26 9.63 -11.15
CA ARG A 163 -6.37 8.45 -10.28
C ARG A 163 -7.52 7.56 -10.73
N PRO A 164 -7.38 6.23 -10.58
CA PRO A 164 -8.49 5.31 -10.78
C PRO A 164 -9.47 5.38 -9.61
N GLY A 165 -10.70 4.95 -9.87
CA GLY A 165 -11.74 4.98 -8.86
C GLY A 165 -13.14 5.13 -9.43
N VAL A 166 -14.02 5.65 -8.58
CA VAL A 166 -15.44 5.89 -8.86
C VAL A 166 -15.64 7.39 -9.07
N TYR A 167 -16.30 7.74 -10.17
CA TYR A 167 -16.60 9.11 -10.54
C TYR A 167 -18.10 9.27 -10.85
N LYS A 168 -18.54 10.52 -10.84
CA LYS A 168 -19.91 10.94 -11.09
C LYS A 168 -19.94 12.02 -12.16
N VAL A 169 -20.89 11.89 -13.07
CA VAL A 169 -21.20 12.88 -14.09
C VAL A 169 -22.65 13.28 -13.93
N ASP A 170 -22.89 14.57 -13.73
CA ASP A 170 -24.22 15.11 -13.51
C ASP A 170 -24.89 15.49 -14.83
N CYS A 171 -26.22 15.39 -14.82
CA CYS A 171 -27.06 15.80 -15.91
C CYS A 171 -28.11 16.81 -15.42
N SER A 172 -28.43 17.79 -16.26
CA SER A 172 -29.47 18.79 -16.01
C SER A 172 -30.87 18.19 -15.78
N CYS A 173 -31.12 16.93 -16.18
CA CYS A 173 -32.38 16.22 -15.87
C CYS A 173 -32.51 15.76 -14.40
N GLY A 174 -31.51 16.04 -13.56
CA GLY A 174 -31.47 15.65 -12.15
C GLY A 174 -31.07 14.19 -11.91
N LYS A 175 -30.74 13.44 -12.96
CA LYS A 175 -30.11 12.11 -12.86
C LYS A 175 -28.59 12.25 -12.98
N SER A 176 -27.84 11.28 -12.45
CA SER A 176 -26.38 11.24 -12.54
C SER A 176 -25.89 9.90 -13.07
N TYR A 177 -24.82 9.90 -13.86
CA TYR A 177 -24.09 8.68 -14.19
C TYR A 177 -23.01 8.45 -13.15
N ILE A 178 -22.95 7.23 -12.60
CA ILE A 178 -21.88 6.81 -11.70
C ILE A 178 -21.12 5.69 -12.39
N GLY A 179 -19.81 5.85 -12.55
CA GLY A 179 -18.98 4.83 -13.19
C GLY A 179 -17.71 4.57 -12.43
N GLN A 180 -17.19 3.35 -12.56
CA GLN A 180 -15.83 3.03 -12.13
C GLN A 180 -14.83 3.03 -13.30
N THR A 181 -13.55 3.18 -12.97
CA THR A 181 -12.44 2.94 -13.90
C THR A 181 -11.21 2.39 -13.17
N LYS A 182 -10.54 1.42 -13.80
CA LYS A 182 -9.21 0.94 -13.39
C LYS A 182 -8.09 1.87 -13.90
N ARG A 183 -8.34 2.61 -14.99
CA ARG A 183 -7.45 3.65 -15.53
C ARG A 183 -7.76 4.99 -14.86
N THR A 184 -7.20 6.08 -15.37
CA THR A 184 -7.53 7.43 -14.90
C THR A 184 -8.99 7.77 -15.21
N VAL A 185 -9.62 8.59 -14.37
CA VAL A 185 -10.96 9.14 -14.65
C VAL A 185 -10.92 10.00 -15.91
N ALA A 186 -9.84 10.77 -16.12
CA ALA A 186 -9.65 11.57 -17.32
C ALA A 186 -9.73 10.73 -18.61
N CYS A 187 -9.04 9.58 -18.64
CA CYS A 187 -9.08 8.67 -19.79
C CYS A 187 -10.51 8.15 -20.02
N ARG A 188 -11.22 7.79 -18.95
CA ARG A 188 -12.60 7.28 -19.07
C ARG A 188 -13.58 8.35 -19.56
N ILE A 189 -13.44 9.59 -19.12
CA ILE A 189 -14.27 10.71 -19.58
C ILE A 189 -14.01 11.01 -21.06
N SER A 190 -12.75 10.97 -21.50
CA SER A 190 -12.41 11.10 -22.93
C SER A 190 -13.06 10.01 -23.79
N GLU A 191 -13.18 8.78 -23.27
CA GLU A 191 -13.93 7.71 -23.95
C GLU A 191 -15.42 8.01 -24.05
N HIS A 192 -16.04 8.50 -22.98
CA HIS A 192 -17.43 8.92 -23.02
C HIS A 192 -17.66 10.06 -24.02
N ILE A 193 -16.77 11.07 -24.06
CA ILE A 193 -16.84 12.16 -25.04
C ILE A 193 -16.75 11.63 -26.47
N ARG A 194 -15.81 10.70 -26.74
CA ARG A 194 -15.68 10.06 -28.07
C ARG A 194 -16.95 9.29 -28.44
N ALA A 195 -17.53 8.53 -27.51
CA ALA A 195 -18.75 7.79 -27.75
C ALA A 195 -19.95 8.71 -28.05
N VAL A 196 -20.05 9.85 -27.36
CA VAL A 196 -21.07 10.87 -27.63
C VAL A 196 -20.88 11.49 -29.01
N LYS A 197 -19.63 11.86 -29.38
CA LYS A 197 -19.32 12.41 -30.71
C LYS A 197 -19.66 11.45 -31.85
N ASN A 198 -19.50 10.15 -31.63
CA ASN A 198 -19.79 9.11 -32.62
C ASN A 198 -21.25 8.61 -32.57
N ASN A 199 -22.09 9.14 -31.68
CA ASN A 199 -23.44 8.62 -31.41
C ASN A 199 -23.46 7.11 -31.08
N ASP A 200 -22.41 6.60 -30.43
CA ASP A 200 -22.24 5.19 -30.07
C ASP A 200 -23.07 4.82 -28.83
N ALA A 201 -24.38 4.67 -29.02
CA ALA A 201 -25.34 4.28 -27.98
C ALA A 201 -25.08 2.89 -27.39
N GLN A 202 -24.18 2.08 -27.94
CA GLN A 202 -23.83 0.76 -27.39
C GLN A 202 -22.61 0.77 -26.48
N LYS A 203 -21.72 1.77 -26.57
CA LYS A 203 -20.47 1.81 -25.76
C LYS A 203 -20.58 2.60 -24.47
N SER A 204 -21.55 3.51 -24.37
CA SER A 204 -21.63 4.49 -23.29
C SER A 204 -23.07 4.73 -22.86
N ALA A 205 -23.38 4.50 -21.57
CA ALA A 205 -24.69 4.86 -21.00
C ALA A 205 -24.97 6.37 -21.12
N ILE A 206 -23.91 7.20 -21.08
CA ILE A 206 -24.00 8.64 -21.30
C ILE A 206 -24.46 8.96 -22.73
N ALA A 207 -23.90 8.27 -23.74
CA ALA A 207 -24.30 8.49 -25.14
C ALA A 207 -25.74 8.04 -25.37
N GLN A 208 -26.13 6.88 -24.83
CA GLN A 208 -27.50 6.40 -24.88
C GLN A 208 -28.49 7.38 -24.22
N HIS A 209 -28.16 7.90 -23.03
CA HIS A 209 -29.04 8.83 -22.33
C HIS A 209 -29.31 10.11 -23.16
N ILE A 210 -28.28 10.65 -23.83
CA ILE A 210 -28.43 11.81 -24.71
C ILE A 210 -29.34 11.49 -25.90
N LEU A 211 -29.19 10.31 -26.50
CA LEU A 211 -29.94 9.90 -27.69
C LEU A 211 -31.40 9.52 -27.39
N GLU A 212 -31.67 8.87 -26.25
CA GLU A 212 -33.00 8.36 -25.90
C GLU A 212 -33.92 9.41 -25.29
N ALA A 213 -33.38 10.35 -24.51
CA ALA A 213 -34.23 11.11 -23.60
C ALA A 213 -35.04 12.23 -24.28
N GLY A 214 -34.95 12.44 -25.60
CA GLY A 214 -35.84 13.30 -26.41
C GLY A 214 -35.99 14.77 -25.97
N SER A 215 -35.36 15.14 -24.86
CA SER A 215 -35.53 16.38 -24.12
C SER A 215 -34.21 17.14 -24.18
N SER A 216 -34.26 18.45 -24.39
CA SER A 216 -33.08 19.32 -24.39
C SER A 216 -32.45 19.35 -22.98
N HIS A 217 -31.56 18.42 -22.69
CA HIS A 217 -30.79 18.37 -21.46
C HIS A 217 -29.31 18.17 -21.79
N TRP A 218 -28.44 18.87 -21.08
CA TRP A 218 -27.00 18.75 -21.21
C TRP A 218 -26.40 17.94 -20.05
N ILE A 219 -25.28 17.28 -20.34
CA ILE A 219 -24.49 16.49 -19.38
C ILE A 219 -23.17 17.22 -19.12
N GLU A 220 -22.80 17.35 -17.86
CA GLU A 220 -21.60 18.09 -17.42
C GLU A 220 -20.31 17.26 -17.58
N LEU A 221 -19.96 16.90 -18.81
CA LEU A 221 -18.75 16.12 -19.12
C LEU A 221 -17.45 16.88 -18.84
N HIS A 222 -17.50 18.21 -18.79
CA HIS A 222 -16.33 19.05 -18.55
C HIS A 222 -15.91 19.10 -17.08
N ASN A 223 -16.80 18.73 -16.14
CA ASN A 223 -16.51 18.76 -14.71
C ASN A 223 -16.91 17.45 -13.99
N PRO A 224 -16.23 16.33 -14.30
CA PRO A 224 -16.48 15.06 -13.63
C PRO A 224 -16.06 15.10 -12.17
N GLN A 225 -16.95 14.67 -11.27
CA GLN A 225 -16.67 14.61 -9.83
C GLN A 225 -16.03 13.27 -9.46
N VAL A 226 -14.81 13.28 -8.91
CA VAL A 226 -14.19 12.07 -8.35
C VAL A 226 -14.77 11.80 -6.97
N ILE A 227 -15.61 10.76 -6.84
CA ILE A 227 -16.22 10.41 -5.55
C ILE A 227 -15.20 9.73 -4.64
N SER A 228 -14.42 8.79 -5.19
CA SER A 228 -13.48 7.98 -4.42
C SER A 228 -12.38 7.46 -5.32
N THR A 229 -11.12 7.59 -4.89
CA THR A 229 -9.98 6.97 -5.56
C THR A 229 -9.77 5.57 -5.02
N GLU A 230 -9.95 4.53 -5.84
CA GLU A 230 -9.85 3.13 -5.41
C GLU A 230 -9.18 2.28 -6.49
N ARG A 231 -8.07 1.65 -6.12
CA ARG A 231 -7.26 0.84 -7.05
C ARG A 231 -7.71 -0.61 -7.06
N HIS A 232 -8.17 -1.11 -5.92
CA HIS A 232 -8.54 -2.51 -5.75
C HIS A 232 -9.91 -2.78 -6.38
N TYR A 233 -10.04 -3.91 -7.08
CA TYR A 233 -11.23 -4.23 -7.87
C TYR A 233 -12.49 -4.36 -7.03
N ILE A 234 -12.47 -5.20 -5.99
CA ILE A 234 -13.65 -5.46 -5.14
C ILE A 234 -14.08 -4.20 -4.37
N PRO A 235 -13.19 -3.47 -3.66
CA PRO A 235 -13.60 -2.22 -3.01
C PRO A 235 -14.17 -1.18 -3.98
N ARG A 236 -13.63 -1.11 -5.21
CA ARG A 236 -14.14 -0.19 -6.24
C ARG A 236 -15.54 -0.57 -6.72
N LEU A 237 -15.80 -1.86 -6.95
CA LEU A 237 -17.13 -2.37 -7.31
C LEU A 237 -18.16 -2.08 -6.21
N VAL A 238 -17.83 -2.41 -4.96
CA VAL A 238 -18.72 -2.17 -3.82
C VAL A 238 -18.98 -0.67 -3.65
N ARG A 239 -17.95 0.17 -3.83
CA ARG A 239 -18.08 1.62 -3.76
C ARG A 239 -18.97 2.18 -4.87
N GLU A 240 -18.82 1.71 -6.10
CA GLU A 240 -19.66 2.08 -7.23
C GLU A 240 -21.13 1.75 -6.94
N ALA A 241 -21.41 0.50 -6.54
CA ALA A 241 -22.76 0.07 -6.19
C ALA A 241 -23.39 0.93 -5.08
N ILE A 242 -22.63 1.26 -4.03
CA ILE A 242 -23.09 2.11 -2.93
C ILE A 242 -23.49 3.50 -3.45
N GLU A 243 -22.72 4.06 -4.40
CA GLU A 243 -23.00 5.38 -4.95
C GLU A 243 -24.14 5.34 -5.98
N ILE A 244 -24.29 4.27 -6.77
CA ILE A 244 -25.45 4.03 -7.63
C ILE A 244 -26.75 3.99 -6.82
N THR A 245 -26.77 3.28 -5.69
CA THR A 245 -27.94 3.26 -4.78
C THR A 245 -28.21 4.62 -4.14
N LYS A 246 -27.20 5.50 -4.06
CA LYS A 246 -27.34 6.80 -3.42
C LYS A 246 -28.09 7.82 -4.28
N TYR A 247 -27.78 7.89 -5.56
CA TYR A 247 -28.31 8.91 -6.46
C TYR A 247 -29.35 8.33 -7.42
N LYS A 248 -30.25 9.19 -7.89
CA LYS A 248 -31.08 8.87 -9.05
C LYS A 248 -30.15 8.79 -10.27
N ASN A 249 -30.07 7.63 -10.92
CA ASN A 249 -29.07 7.38 -11.96
C ASN A 249 -29.72 6.94 -13.28
N PHE A 250 -28.91 6.91 -14.34
CA PHE A 250 -29.28 6.42 -15.67
C PHE A 250 -28.29 5.35 -16.17
N ASN A 251 -27.70 4.60 -15.24
CA ASN A 251 -26.82 3.49 -15.58
C ASN A 251 -27.62 2.38 -16.29
N ARG A 252 -26.98 1.65 -17.21
CA ARG A 252 -27.62 0.53 -17.93
C ARG A 252 -27.83 -0.70 -17.07
N GLU A 253 -26.88 -0.96 -16.19
CA GLU A 253 -26.87 -2.10 -15.29
C GLU A 253 -26.77 -1.58 -13.86
N ASP A 254 -27.48 -2.20 -12.93
CA ASP A 254 -27.43 -1.89 -11.50
C ASP A 254 -26.07 -2.25 -10.86
N GLY A 255 -25.10 -2.72 -11.64
CA GLY A 255 -23.75 -3.04 -11.21
C GLY A 255 -23.72 -4.19 -10.21
N PHE A 256 -22.75 -4.16 -9.29
CA PHE A 256 -22.64 -5.15 -8.22
C PHE A 256 -23.82 -5.04 -7.24
N GLN A 257 -24.57 -6.12 -7.05
CA GLN A 257 -25.71 -6.12 -6.14
C GLN A 257 -25.27 -6.13 -4.67
N LEU A 258 -25.60 -5.06 -3.94
CA LEU A 258 -25.40 -5.00 -2.50
C LEU A 258 -26.46 -5.84 -1.79
N SER A 259 -26.04 -6.56 -0.74
CA SER A 259 -26.99 -7.23 0.15
C SER A 259 -27.95 -6.21 0.76
N ARG A 260 -29.24 -6.58 0.87
CA ARG A 260 -30.30 -5.74 1.46
C ARG A 260 -29.96 -5.25 2.87
N ALA A 261 -29.09 -5.96 3.59
CA ALA A 261 -28.57 -5.56 4.90
C ALA A 261 -27.86 -4.19 4.89
N TRP A 262 -27.37 -3.72 3.74
CA TRP A 262 -26.73 -2.41 3.60
C TRP A 262 -27.71 -1.25 3.44
N ASN A 263 -28.97 -1.52 3.08
CA ASN A 263 -29.97 -0.47 2.78
C ASN A 263 -30.16 0.53 3.94
N PRO A 264 -30.29 0.12 5.22
CA PRO A 264 -30.44 1.05 6.33
C PRO A 264 -29.22 1.99 6.48
N VAL A 265 -28.02 1.44 6.31
CA VAL A 265 -26.76 2.19 6.43
C VAL A 265 -26.63 3.22 5.29
N VAL A 266 -26.98 2.82 4.06
CA VAL A 266 -26.96 3.72 2.89
C VAL A 266 -27.99 4.85 3.04
N GLN A 267 -29.20 4.55 3.54
CA GLN A 267 -30.26 5.53 3.81
C GLN A 267 -29.80 6.57 4.86
N LEU A 268 -29.20 6.14 5.97
CA LEU A 268 -28.63 7.02 6.99
C LEU A 268 -27.52 7.94 6.45
N CYS A 269 -26.76 7.49 5.45
CA CYS A 269 -25.73 8.30 4.82
C CYS A 269 -26.32 9.38 3.89
N LYS A 270 -27.50 9.16 3.30
CA LYS A 270 -28.21 10.17 2.50
C LYS A 270 -28.66 11.34 3.38
N THR A 271 -29.35 11.04 4.48
CA THR A 271 -29.90 12.05 5.40
C THR A 271 -28.82 12.92 6.03
N ARG A 272 -27.68 12.32 6.44
CA ARG A 272 -26.53 13.06 6.99
C ARG A 272 -25.90 14.06 6.01
N LYS A 273 -25.86 13.77 4.71
CA LYS A 273 -25.32 14.69 3.70
C LYS A 273 -26.27 15.87 3.44
N SER A 274 -27.58 15.62 3.43
CA SER A 274 -28.60 16.68 3.28
C SER A 274 -28.52 17.68 4.43
N ALA A 275 -28.50 17.19 5.67
CA ALA A 275 -28.37 18.04 6.87
C ALA A 275 -27.06 18.86 6.90
N LYS A 276 -25.98 18.35 6.29
CA LYS A 276 -24.70 19.07 6.21
C LYS A 276 -24.69 20.15 5.11
N LYS A 277 -25.42 19.95 4.01
CA LYS A 277 -25.61 20.98 2.96
C LYS A 277 -26.53 22.11 3.43
N GLU A 278 -27.56 21.77 4.21
CA GLU A 278 -28.52 22.73 4.76
C GLU A 278 -27.86 23.67 5.78
N LYS A 279 -27.10 23.12 6.72
CA LYS A 279 -26.28 23.91 7.67
C LYS A 279 -25.19 24.77 7.03
N VAL A 280 -24.73 24.43 5.83
CA VAL A 280 -23.75 25.26 5.09
C VAL A 280 -24.47 26.42 4.40
N ARG A 281 -25.68 26.19 3.85
CA ARG A 281 -26.51 27.25 3.26
C ARG A 281 -26.96 28.28 4.28
N GLU A 282 -27.42 27.83 5.45
CA GLU A 282 -27.83 28.70 6.58
C GLU A 282 -26.69 29.56 7.17
N ARG A 283 -25.42 29.22 6.90
CA ARG A 283 -24.25 30.00 7.36
C ARG A 283 -23.75 31.02 6.34
N THR A 284 -24.31 30.99 5.13
CA THR A 284 -23.94 31.86 4.01
C THR A 284 -25.05 32.85 3.64
N GLN A 285 -26.12 32.88 4.42
CA GLN A 285 -27.12 33.95 4.49
C GLN A 285 -26.88 34.74 5.77
#